data_AF-A0A7V9TP05-F1
#
_entry.id   AF-A0A7V9TP05-F1
#
_cell.length_a   1.000
_cell.length_b   1.000
_cell.length_c   1.000
_cell.angle_alpha   90.00
_cell.angle_beta   90.00
_cell.angle_gamma   90.00
#
_symmetry.space_group_name_H-M   'P 1'
#
loop_
_entity.id
_entity.type
_entity.pdbx_description
1 polymer ?
#
loop_
_entity_poly.entity_id
_entity_poly.type
_entity_poly.pdbx_seq_one_letter_code
_entity_poly.pdbx_strand_id
1 'polypeptide(L)'
;MELSPQSYTNEVHASPEEFLEIDEWRERTLTRVLQVVLMLAIVGSFPYTYFAVTRGISVATFLNAGSIVLISIALPNKSLPYQVRALCLLIIPYAIGTTTLFMYGTLTLLYMVAFAITTVIFLGNRYAIGAIALASLTLFIGGQFTNWQPALAGIESDRRLVRWALLAFDYACISGALTLACGILLGKVEMSLRTQKLAAHSVELRQQEITRLKQELHAMRQWTNQNQRIVRTEVAAKD
;
A
#
# COMPACT_ATOMS: atom_id res chain seq x y z
N MET A 1 46.61 -29.00 5.51
CA MET A 1 45.78 -28.43 4.44
C MET A 1 44.34 -28.63 4.88
N GLU A 2 43.87 -27.77 5.78
CA GLU A 2 42.53 -27.81 6.35
C GLU A 2 41.80 -26.54 5.91
N LEU A 3 40.69 -26.72 5.20
CA LEU A 3 39.78 -25.66 4.80
C LEU A 3 38.84 -25.39 5.99
N SER A 4 38.95 -24.19 6.56
CA SER A 4 38.04 -23.67 7.59
C SER A 4 36.64 -23.45 7.01
N PRO A 5 35.56 -23.94 7.66
CA PRO A 5 34.18 -23.61 7.32
C PRO A 5 33.71 -22.41 8.15
N GLN A 6 33.95 -21.19 7.68
CA GLN A 6 33.28 -19.97 8.18
C GLN A 6 32.31 -19.42 7.13
N SER A 7 31.27 -20.18 6.83
CA SER A 7 30.12 -19.67 6.09
C SER A 7 28.85 -19.81 6.91
N TYR A 8 28.03 -18.76 6.87
CA TYR A 8 26.62 -18.68 7.29
C TYR A 8 26.31 -18.22 8.72
N THR A 9 26.69 -16.98 9.05
CA THR A 9 25.82 -16.11 9.85
C THR A 9 25.74 -14.74 9.19
N ASN A 10 25.11 -14.69 8.00
CA ASN A 10 24.52 -13.45 7.50
C ASN A 10 23.25 -13.20 8.32
N GLU A 11 23.42 -12.67 9.53
CA GLU A 11 22.32 -11.95 10.16
C GLU A 11 22.04 -10.74 9.27
N VAL A 12 20.90 -10.80 8.58
CA VAL A 12 20.32 -9.68 7.85
C VAL A 12 19.90 -8.65 8.90
N HIS A 13 20.87 -7.91 9.44
CA HIS A 13 20.61 -6.67 10.13
C HIS A 13 20.16 -5.68 9.07
N ALA A 14 18.85 -5.54 8.88
CA ALA A 14 18.29 -4.45 8.12
C ALA A 14 18.88 -3.14 8.66
N SER A 15 19.70 -2.48 7.85
CA SER A 15 20.34 -1.22 8.18
C SER A 15 19.27 -0.19 8.55
N PRO A 16 19.50 0.74 9.50
CA PRO A 16 18.61 1.86 9.78
C PRO A 16 18.18 2.65 8.53
N GLU A 17 19.02 2.65 7.49
CA GLU A 17 18.73 3.28 6.20
C GLU A 17 17.62 2.56 5.42
N GLU A 18 17.50 1.23 5.53
CA GLU A 18 16.46 0.44 4.85
C GLU A 18 15.07 0.73 5.46
N PHE A 19 14.98 0.92 6.77
CA PHE A 19 13.73 1.30 7.45
C PHE A 19 13.26 2.70 7.04
N LEU A 20 14.19 3.66 6.91
CA LEU A 20 13.88 5.02 6.45
C LEU A 20 13.36 5.04 5.00
N GLU A 21 13.94 4.24 4.09
CA GLU A 21 13.46 4.15 2.71
C GLU A 21 12.03 3.61 2.60
N ILE A 22 11.67 2.60 3.41
CA ILE A 22 10.34 1.98 3.39
C ILE A 22 9.28 2.95 3.90
N ASP A 23 9.54 3.64 5.01
CA ASP A 23 8.58 4.60 5.56
C ASP A 23 8.36 5.79 4.62
N GLU A 24 9.43 6.31 4.00
CA GLU A 24 9.34 7.40 3.03
C GLU A 24 8.62 6.95 1.73
N TRP A 25 8.77 5.70 1.32
CA TRP A 25 8.00 5.14 0.20
C TRP A 25 6.51 5.00 0.52
N ARG A 26 6.16 4.52 1.72
CA ARG A 26 4.76 4.40 2.16
C ARG A 26 4.08 5.76 2.26
N GLU A 27 4.78 6.77 2.77
CA GLU A 27 4.25 8.13 2.89
C GLU A 27 4.00 8.78 1.51
N ARG A 28 4.93 8.60 0.57
CA ARG A 28 4.77 9.05 -0.82
C ARG A 28 3.59 8.36 -1.51
N THR A 29 3.45 7.05 -1.30
CA THR A 29 2.35 6.26 -1.88
C THR A 29 1.00 6.69 -1.33
N LEU A 30 0.86 6.80 0.00
CA LEU A 30 -0.37 7.30 0.63
C LEU A 30 -0.75 8.69 0.11
N THR A 31 0.23 9.60 0.00
CA THR A 31 -0.03 10.95 -0.49
C THR A 31 -0.56 10.95 -1.92
N ARG A 32 0.03 10.16 -2.83
CA ARG A 32 -0.47 10.02 -4.20
C ARG A 32 -1.87 9.43 -4.26
N VAL A 33 -2.16 8.39 -3.47
CA VAL A 33 -3.50 7.81 -3.42
C VAL A 33 -4.51 8.82 -2.90
N LEU A 34 -4.16 9.58 -1.86
CA LEU A 34 -5.04 10.60 -1.30
C LEU A 34 -5.36 11.70 -2.35
N GLN A 35 -4.39 12.09 -3.17
CA GLN A 35 -4.60 13.05 -4.27
C GLN A 35 -5.55 12.50 -5.34
N VAL A 36 -5.33 11.26 -5.78
CA VAL A 36 -6.18 10.60 -6.78
C VAL A 36 -7.60 10.46 -6.24
N VAL A 37 -7.76 9.98 -5.00
CA VAL A 37 -9.06 9.85 -4.35
C VAL A 37 -9.75 11.21 -4.21
N LEU A 38 -9.03 12.27 -3.83
CA LEU A 38 -9.58 13.62 -3.75
C LEU A 38 -10.08 14.11 -5.11
N MET A 39 -9.30 13.92 -6.18
CA MET A 39 -9.74 14.29 -7.53
C MET A 39 -10.98 13.51 -7.96
N LEU A 40 -10.99 12.18 -7.75
CA LEU A 40 -12.16 11.35 -8.06
C LEU A 40 -13.37 11.75 -7.23
N ALA A 41 -13.19 12.09 -5.96
CA ALA A 41 -14.26 12.54 -5.08
C ALA A 41 -14.85 13.88 -5.54
N ILE A 42 -14.02 14.84 -5.94
CA ILE A 42 -14.48 16.13 -6.49
C ILE A 42 -15.28 15.91 -7.78
N VAL A 43 -14.75 15.13 -8.72
CA VAL A 43 -15.42 14.84 -9.99
C VAL A 43 -16.72 14.07 -9.77
N GLY A 44 -16.69 13.04 -8.92
CA GLY A 44 -17.86 12.22 -8.58
C GLY A 44 -18.91 12.96 -7.76
N SER A 45 -18.52 14.01 -7.03
CA SER A 45 -19.42 14.85 -6.25
C SER A 45 -20.46 15.53 -7.13
N PHE A 46 -20.10 16.00 -8.33
CA PHE A 46 -21.02 16.75 -9.20
C PHE A 46 -22.31 15.98 -9.55
N PRO A 47 -22.25 14.79 -10.18
CA PRO A 47 -23.46 14.03 -10.49
C PRO A 47 -24.16 13.54 -9.21
N TYR A 48 -23.39 13.20 -8.17
CA TYR A 48 -23.93 12.70 -6.91
C TYR A 48 -24.75 13.75 -6.15
N THR A 49 -24.20 14.95 -5.95
CA THR A 49 -24.87 16.07 -5.28
C THR A 49 -26.06 16.55 -6.09
N TYR A 50 -25.96 16.60 -7.43
CA TYR A 50 -27.10 16.91 -8.28
C TYR A 50 -28.27 15.93 -8.05
N PHE A 51 -27.98 14.62 -8.02
CA PHE A 51 -28.99 13.59 -7.78
C PHE A 51 -29.52 13.64 -6.33
N ALA A 52 -28.66 13.91 -5.35
CA ALA A 52 -29.04 13.98 -3.94
C ALA A 52 -29.98 15.17 -3.67
N VAL A 53 -29.69 16.35 -4.23
CA VAL A 53 -30.53 17.55 -4.08
C VAL A 53 -31.90 17.35 -4.74
N THR A 54 -31.93 16.81 -5.96
CA THR A 54 -33.20 16.55 -6.67
C THR A 54 -34.06 15.49 -6.00
N ARG A 55 -33.47 14.56 -5.23
CA ARG A 55 -34.17 13.53 -4.46
C ARG A 55 -34.42 13.91 -2.99
N GLY A 56 -34.00 15.10 -2.56
CA GLY A 56 -34.17 15.58 -1.18
C GLY A 56 -33.31 14.85 -0.13
N ILE A 57 -32.25 14.15 -0.54
CA ILE A 57 -31.42 13.35 0.36
C ILE A 57 -30.23 14.17 0.84
N SER A 58 -30.46 14.98 1.86
CA SER A 58 -29.47 15.92 2.40
C SER A 58 -28.28 15.22 3.08
N VAL A 59 -28.51 14.12 3.80
CA VAL A 59 -27.48 13.38 4.55
C VAL A 59 -26.35 12.89 3.65
N ALA A 60 -26.69 12.39 2.47
CA ALA A 60 -25.73 11.96 1.45
C ALA A 60 -24.78 13.10 1.03
N THR A 61 -25.33 14.31 0.83
CA THR A 61 -24.56 15.49 0.45
C THR A 61 -23.59 15.91 1.55
N PHE A 62 -24.03 15.89 2.81
CA PHE A 62 -23.18 16.23 3.95
C PHE A 62 -22.04 15.23 4.14
N LEU A 63 -22.29 13.93 4.00
CA LEU A 63 -21.24 12.90 4.07
C LEU A 63 -20.20 13.05 2.97
N ASN A 64 -20.64 13.33 1.74
CA ASN A 64 -19.73 13.52 0.62
C ASN A 64 -18.88 14.78 0.82
N ALA A 65 -19.50 15.91 1.18
CA ALA A 65 -18.79 17.15 1.47
C ALA A 65 -17.82 16.98 2.65
N GLY A 66 -18.25 16.33 3.73
CA GLY A 66 -17.41 16.04 4.89
C GLY A 66 -16.20 15.16 4.54
N SER A 67 -16.38 14.18 3.66
CA SER A 67 -15.28 13.32 3.17
C SER A 67 -14.25 14.12 2.37
N ILE A 68 -14.70 15.00 1.48
CA ILE A 68 -13.81 15.89 0.70
C ILE A 68 -13.03 16.83 1.63
N VAL A 69 -13.71 17.43 2.61
CA VAL A 69 -13.08 18.31 3.60
C VAL A 69 -12.04 17.55 4.42
N LEU A 70 -12.38 16.35 4.89
CA LEU A 70 -11.48 15.52 5.69
C LEU A 70 -10.20 15.16 4.92
N ILE A 71 -10.32 14.73 3.66
CA ILE A 71 -9.17 14.44 2.81
C ILE A 71 -8.35 15.71 2.53
N SER A 72 -9.02 16.83 2.24
CA SER A 72 -8.36 18.10 1.94
C SER A 72 -7.54 18.60 3.13
N ILE A 73 -7.99 18.37 4.37
CA ILE A 73 -7.23 18.69 5.58
C ILE A 73 -6.07 17.70 5.79
N ALA A 74 -6.28 16.41 5.52
CA ALA A 74 -5.25 15.38 5.69
C ALA A 74 -4.13 15.41 4.63
N LEU A 75 -4.35 16.08 3.49
CA LEU A 75 -3.42 16.08 2.36
C LEU A 75 -2.18 16.99 2.56
N PRO A 76 -2.30 18.30 2.87
CA PRO A 76 -1.15 19.20 2.97
C PRO A 76 -0.40 19.08 4.30
N ASN A 77 -0.99 18.44 5.31
CA ASN A 77 -0.51 18.53 6.67
C ASN A 77 0.60 17.49 6.94
N LYS A 78 1.85 17.86 6.63
CA LYS A 78 3.06 17.04 6.87
C LYS A 78 3.35 16.77 8.36
N SER A 79 2.69 17.48 9.27
CA SER A 79 2.82 17.27 10.72
C SER A 79 2.00 16.07 11.22
N LEU A 80 1.04 15.57 10.43
CA LEU A 80 0.22 14.43 10.82
C LEU A 80 0.97 13.12 10.61
N PRO A 81 1.03 12.23 11.62
CA PRO A 81 1.66 10.93 11.48
C PRO A 81 0.90 10.10 10.44
N TYR A 82 1.64 9.24 9.72
CA TYR A 82 1.12 8.36 8.67
C TYR A 82 -0.17 7.64 9.06
N GLN A 83 -0.21 7.10 10.29
CA GLN A 83 -1.35 6.34 10.80
C GLN A 83 -2.63 7.17 10.84
N VAL A 84 -2.55 8.46 11.21
CA VAL A 84 -3.72 9.35 11.27
C VAL A 84 -4.24 9.66 9.87
N ARG A 85 -3.35 9.94 8.92
CA ARG A 85 -3.73 10.20 7.53
C ARG A 85 -4.39 8.97 6.89
N ALA A 86 -3.86 7.78 7.17
CA ALA A 86 -4.48 6.53 6.74
C ALA A 86 -5.85 6.32 7.40
N LEU A 87 -6.00 6.59 8.71
CA LEU A 87 -7.30 6.53 9.39
C LEU A 87 -8.32 7.52 8.81
N CYS A 88 -7.91 8.74 8.44
CA CYS A 88 -8.77 9.70 7.74
C CYS A 88 -9.28 9.16 6.40
N LEU A 89 -8.47 8.39 5.67
CA LEU A 89 -8.92 7.73 4.45
C LEU A 89 -9.87 6.57 4.76
N LEU A 90 -9.60 5.79 5.81
CA LEU A 90 -10.38 4.60 6.17
C LEU A 90 -11.76 4.92 6.74
N ILE A 91 -11.89 6.03 7.48
CA ILE A 91 -13.17 6.39 8.10
C ILE A 91 -14.23 6.74 7.06
N ILE A 92 -13.82 7.19 5.86
CA ILE A 92 -14.72 7.60 4.78
C ILE A 92 -15.57 6.43 4.25
N PRO A 93 -14.98 5.35 3.69
CA PRO A 93 -15.75 4.20 3.23
C PRO A 93 -16.54 3.56 4.37
N TYR A 94 -16.00 3.54 5.59
CA TYR A 94 -16.72 3.00 6.74
C TYR A 94 -17.97 3.83 7.11
N ALA A 95 -17.84 5.16 7.19
CA ALA A 95 -18.95 6.06 7.50
C ALA A 95 -20.03 6.05 6.41
N ILE A 96 -19.61 6.05 5.13
CA ILE A 96 -20.54 5.95 4.01
C ILE A 96 -21.23 4.57 4.00
N GLY A 97 -20.50 3.49 4.20
CA GLY A 97 -21.06 2.13 4.29
C GLY A 97 -22.08 2.00 5.42
N THR A 98 -21.77 2.56 6.59
CA THR A 98 -22.66 2.54 7.75
C THR A 98 -23.91 3.37 7.49
N THR A 99 -23.78 4.58 6.92
CA THR A 99 -24.94 5.42 6.61
C THR A 99 -25.83 4.75 5.56
N THR A 100 -25.22 4.21 4.51
CA THR A 100 -25.96 3.51 3.44
C THR A 100 -26.67 2.26 3.96
N LEU A 101 -26.25 1.68 5.09
CA LEU A 101 -26.90 0.50 5.69
C LEU A 101 -28.29 0.85 6.22
N PHE A 102 -28.37 2.01 6.86
CA PHE A 102 -29.62 2.54 7.40
C PHE A 102 -30.50 3.17 6.33
N MET A 103 -29.93 3.69 5.24
CA MET A 103 -30.69 4.37 4.19
C MET A 103 -31.11 3.50 3.01
N TYR A 104 -30.18 2.68 2.48
CA TYR A 104 -30.35 1.97 1.19
C TYR A 104 -30.09 0.46 1.27
N GLY A 105 -29.53 -0.04 2.38
CA GLY A 105 -29.30 -1.46 2.64
C GLY A 105 -28.20 -2.10 1.78
N THR A 106 -28.44 -2.27 0.48
CA THR A 106 -27.58 -3.07 -0.41
C THR A 106 -26.25 -2.39 -0.74
N LEU A 107 -26.24 -1.07 -0.89
CA LEU A 107 -25.03 -0.31 -1.26
C LEU A 107 -23.92 -0.38 -0.20
N THR A 108 -24.25 -0.73 1.05
CA THR A 108 -23.29 -0.86 2.14
C THR A 108 -22.16 -1.83 1.84
N LEU A 109 -22.47 -2.95 1.18
CA LEU A 109 -21.49 -4.01 0.95
C LEU A 109 -20.28 -3.50 0.15
N LEU A 110 -20.53 -2.66 -0.87
CA LEU A 110 -19.47 -2.06 -1.68
C LEU A 110 -18.51 -1.21 -0.84
N TYR A 111 -19.06 -0.34 0.01
CA TYR A 111 -18.26 0.55 0.85
C TYR A 111 -17.53 -0.21 1.98
N MET A 112 -18.16 -1.24 2.55
CA MET A 112 -17.54 -2.06 3.59
C MET A 112 -16.38 -2.90 3.03
N VAL A 113 -16.53 -3.47 1.82
CA VAL A 113 -15.41 -4.13 1.12
C VAL A 113 -14.29 -3.13 0.84
N ALA A 114 -14.62 -1.93 0.35
CA ALA A 114 -13.62 -0.89 0.10
C ALA A 114 -12.86 -0.51 1.39
N PHE A 115 -13.54 -0.44 2.54
CA PHE A 115 -12.92 -0.22 3.85
C PHE A 115 -11.94 -1.35 4.24
N ALA A 116 -12.33 -2.62 4.09
CA ALA A 116 -11.44 -3.74 4.39
C ALA A 116 -10.18 -3.75 3.49
N ILE A 117 -10.36 -3.57 2.18
CA ILE A 117 -9.27 -3.54 1.20
C ILE A 117 -8.34 -2.36 1.44
N THR A 118 -8.87 -1.16 1.65
CA THR A 118 -8.02 0.00 1.96
C THR A 118 -7.27 -0.20 3.27
N THR A 119 -7.87 -0.87 4.26
CA THR A 119 -7.19 -1.20 5.52
C THR A 119 -5.98 -2.10 5.29
N VAL A 120 -6.10 -3.16 4.49
CA VAL A 120 -4.95 -4.04 4.22
C VAL A 120 -3.84 -3.32 3.47
N ILE A 121 -4.20 -2.44 2.53
CA ILE A 121 -3.24 -1.71 1.72
C ILE A 121 -2.42 -0.74 2.60
N PHE A 122 -3.08 0.00 3.49
CA PHE A 122 -2.40 1.09 4.21
C PHE A 122 -1.88 0.69 5.59
N LEU A 123 -2.65 -0.12 6.33
CA LEU A 123 -2.31 -0.50 7.70
C LEU A 123 -1.71 -1.92 7.78
N GLY A 124 -1.99 -2.77 6.79
CA GLY A 124 -1.48 -4.13 6.70
C GLY A 124 -2.46 -5.19 7.21
N ASN A 125 -2.06 -6.46 7.12
CA ASN A 125 -2.96 -7.61 7.29
C ASN A 125 -3.60 -7.70 8.68
N ARG A 126 -2.85 -7.38 9.75
CA ARG A 126 -3.36 -7.45 11.13
C ARG A 126 -4.57 -6.54 11.36
N TYR A 127 -4.55 -5.33 10.80
CA TYR A 127 -5.65 -4.39 10.93
C TYR A 127 -6.80 -4.71 9.99
N ALA A 128 -6.50 -5.31 8.83
CA ALA A 128 -7.50 -5.75 7.88
C ALA A 128 -8.46 -6.80 8.47
N ILE A 129 -7.93 -7.76 9.23
CA ILE A 129 -8.75 -8.75 9.94
C ILE A 129 -9.69 -8.05 10.94
N GLY A 130 -9.17 -7.06 11.68
CA GLY A 130 -9.98 -6.23 12.57
C GLY A 130 -11.06 -5.42 11.84
N ALA A 131 -10.72 -4.86 10.67
CA ALA A 131 -11.67 -4.10 9.85
C ALA A 131 -12.78 -4.99 9.28
N ILE A 132 -12.46 -6.20 8.82
CA ILE A 132 -13.46 -7.18 8.36
C ILE A 132 -14.38 -7.55 9.52
N ALA A 133 -13.82 -7.89 10.69
CA ALA A 133 -14.62 -8.22 11.87
C ALA A 133 -15.54 -7.07 12.28
N LEU A 134 -15.03 -5.84 12.29
CA LEU A 134 -15.81 -4.64 12.60
C LEU A 134 -16.93 -4.39 11.58
N ALA A 135 -16.64 -4.52 10.28
CA ALA A 135 -17.62 -4.36 9.22
C ALA A 135 -18.71 -5.44 9.27
N SER A 136 -18.34 -6.70 9.49
CA SER A 136 -19.28 -7.81 9.66
C SER A 136 -20.16 -7.62 10.90
N LEU A 137 -19.58 -7.16 12.02
CA LEU A 137 -20.33 -6.84 13.22
C LEU A 137 -21.30 -5.68 12.99
N THR A 138 -20.87 -4.65 12.26
CA THR A 138 -21.69 -3.50 11.89
C THR A 138 -22.87 -3.93 11.00
N LEU A 139 -22.63 -4.81 10.03
CA LEU A 139 -23.68 -5.40 9.21
C LEU A 139 -24.65 -6.22 10.06
N PHE A 140 -24.13 -7.07 10.94
CA PHE A 140 -24.97 -7.94 11.77
C PHE A 140 -25.84 -7.15 12.75
N ILE A 141 -25.25 -6.22 13.51
CA ILE A 141 -25.93 -5.39 14.51
C ILE A 141 -26.79 -4.34 13.81
N GLY A 142 -26.20 -3.53 12.92
CA GLY A 142 -26.90 -2.47 12.19
C GLY A 142 -28.06 -3.01 11.36
N GLY A 143 -27.89 -4.21 10.80
CA GLY A 143 -28.92 -5.00 10.12
C GLY A 143 -30.19 -5.22 10.95
N GLN A 144 -30.06 -5.35 12.28
CA GLN A 144 -31.23 -5.55 13.15
C GLN A 144 -32.10 -4.30 13.26
N PHE A 145 -31.53 -3.11 13.07
CA PHE A 145 -32.20 -1.82 13.26
C PHE A 145 -32.69 -1.18 11.96
N THR A 146 -32.29 -1.71 10.80
CA THR A 146 -32.76 -1.22 9.50
C THR A 146 -34.14 -1.82 9.15
N ASN A 147 -34.95 -1.07 8.42
CA ASN A 147 -36.23 -1.56 7.88
C ASN A 147 -36.05 -2.45 6.65
N TRP A 148 -34.87 -2.39 6.04
CA TRP A 148 -34.51 -3.21 4.89
C TRP A 148 -34.17 -4.64 5.32
N GLN A 149 -34.57 -5.61 4.52
CA GLN A 149 -34.22 -7.01 4.72
C GLN A 149 -33.52 -7.55 3.48
N PRO A 150 -32.37 -8.23 3.62
CA PRO A 150 -31.73 -8.87 2.48
C PRO A 150 -32.64 -9.97 1.92
N ALA A 151 -32.88 -9.93 0.62
CA ALA A 151 -33.62 -10.96 -0.10
C ALA A 151 -32.71 -12.16 -0.35
N LEU A 152 -32.75 -13.15 0.55
CA LEU A 152 -32.09 -14.44 0.32
C LEU A 152 -33.07 -15.39 -0.34
N ALA A 153 -32.86 -15.66 -1.63
CA ALA A 153 -33.67 -16.59 -2.40
C ALA A 153 -33.66 -17.98 -1.74
N GLY A 154 -34.84 -18.56 -1.51
CA GLY A 154 -34.99 -19.88 -0.90
C GLY A 154 -34.90 -19.93 0.64
N ILE A 155 -34.64 -18.80 1.31
CA ILE A 155 -34.63 -18.71 2.78
C ILE A 155 -35.81 -17.86 3.24
N GLU A 156 -36.99 -18.49 3.28
CA GLU A 156 -38.23 -17.96 3.86
C GLU A 156 -38.21 -18.04 5.40
N SER A 157 -37.04 -17.90 6.02
CA SER A 157 -36.97 -17.79 7.46
C SER A 157 -37.48 -16.42 7.89
N ASP A 158 -38.53 -16.41 8.69
CA ASP A 158 -39.14 -15.21 9.29
C ASP A 158 -38.22 -14.49 10.29
N ARG A 159 -37.07 -15.10 10.60
CA ARG A 159 -36.11 -14.60 11.59
C ARG A 159 -35.07 -13.68 10.95
N ARG A 160 -35.30 -12.37 11.08
CA ARG A 160 -34.36 -11.28 10.71
C ARG A 160 -32.91 -11.55 11.13
N LEU A 161 -32.71 -12.08 12.34
CA LEU A 161 -31.38 -12.43 12.88
C LEU A 161 -30.60 -13.40 11.99
N VAL A 162 -31.27 -14.44 11.46
CA VAL A 162 -30.61 -15.48 10.65
C VAL A 162 -30.15 -14.91 9.31
N ARG A 163 -30.99 -14.07 8.67
CA ARG A 163 -30.66 -13.46 7.37
C ARG A 163 -29.43 -12.55 7.46
N TRP A 164 -29.38 -11.71 8.49
CA TRP A 164 -28.25 -10.82 8.71
C TRP A 164 -26.99 -11.56 9.18
N ALA A 165 -27.12 -12.65 9.95
CA ALA A 165 -26.00 -13.51 10.28
C ALA A 165 -25.39 -14.13 9.01
N LEU A 166 -26.23 -14.66 8.12
CA LEU A 166 -25.78 -15.24 6.85
C LEU A 166 -25.10 -14.19 5.96
N LEU A 167 -25.70 -13.01 5.82
CA LEU A 167 -25.11 -11.93 5.03
C LEU A 167 -23.77 -11.44 5.60
N ALA A 168 -23.69 -11.26 6.92
CA ALA A 168 -22.45 -10.83 7.58
C ALA A 168 -21.34 -11.88 7.46
N PHE A 169 -21.71 -13.16 7.53
CA PHE A 169 -20.78 -14.28 7.32
C PHE A 169 -20.29 -14.37 5.87
N ASP A 170 -21.22 -14.31 4.90
CA ASP A 170 -20.90 -14.32 3.47
C ASP A 170 -20.00 -13.14 3.10
N TYR A 171 -20.34 -11.94 3.57
CA TYR A 171 -19.50 -10.76 3.47
C TYR A 171 -18.12 -11.01 4.07
N ALA A 172 -18.01 -11.59 5.27
CA ALA A 172 -16.71 -11.86 5.91
C ALA A 172 -15.85 -12.80 5.07
N CYS A 173 -16.45 -13.84 4.47
CA CYS A 173 -15.75 -14.79 3.62
C CYS A 173 -15.25 -14.12 2.33
N ILE A 174 -16.12 -13.44 1.60
CA ILE A 174 -15.77 -12.81 0.31
C ILE A 174 -14.79 -11.65 0.52
N SER A 175 -15.12 -10.73 1.43
CA SER A 175 -14.25 -9.58 1.73
C SER A 175 -12.92 -10.04 2.31
N GLY A 176 -12.92 -11.07 3.17
CA GLY A 176 -11.71 -11.66 3.73
C GLY A 176 -10.81 -12.26 2.67
N ALA A 177 -11.35 -13.12 1.79
CA ALA A 177 -10.58 -13.72 0.70
C ALA A 177 -9.98 -12.65 -0.22
N LEU A 178 -10.78 -11.66 -0.62
CA LEU A 178 -10.32 -10.58 -1.51
C LEU A 178 -9.25 -9.70 -0.84
N THR A 179 -9.49 -9.30 0.40
CA THR A 179 -8.57 -8.46 1.17
C THR A 179 -7.25 -9.18 1.44
N LEU A 180 -7.29 -10.47 1.80
CA LEU A 180 -6.10 -11.29 1.99
C LEU A 180 -5.34 -11.48 0.66
N ALA A 181 -6.04 -11.73 -0.44
CA ALA A 181 -5.41 -11.82 -1.76
C ALA A 181 -4.69 -10.52 -2.14
N CYS A 182 -5.33 -9.36 -1.93
CA CYS A 182 -4.69 -8.06 -2.12
C CYS A 182 -3.45 -7.91 -1.23
N GLY A 183 -3.55 -8.26 0.05
CA GLY A 183 -2.42 -8.19 0.99
C GLY A 183 -1.24 -9.08 0.58
N ILE A 184 -1.50 -10.31 0.13
CA ILE A 184 -0.47 -11.23 -0.35
C ILE A 184 0.18 -10.70 -1.62
N LEU A 185 -0.61 -10.19 -2.57
CA LEU A 185 -0.10 -9.61 -3.82
C LEU A 185 0.80 -8.40 -3.55
N LEU A 186 0.38 -7.50 -2.66
CA LEU A 186 1.18 -6.35 -2.23
C LEU A 186 2.49 -6.79 -1.58
N GLY A 187 2.45 -7.76 -0.65
CA GLY A 187 3.65 -8.29 -0.03
C GLY A 187 4.63 -8.90 -1.05
N LYS A 188 4.12 -9.61 -2.06
CA LYS A 188 4.95 -10.18 -3.14
C LYS A 188 5.56 -9.10 -4.03
N VAL A 189 4.81 -8.06 -4.37
CA VAL A 189 5.31 -6.93 -5.17
C VAL A 189 6.40 -6.18 -4.41
N GLU A 190 6.20 -5.90 -3.13
CA GLU A 190 7.21 -5.27 -2.28
C GLU A 190 8.48 -6.13 -2.20
N MET A 191 8.33 -7.45 -2.02
CA MET A 191 9.47 -8.37 -1.97
C MET A 191 10.23 -8.39 -3.29
N SER A 192 9.53 -8.45 -4.44
CA SER A 192 10.15 -8.43 -5.76
C SER A 192 10.90 -7.12 -6.03
N LEU A 193 10.33 -5.98 -5.64
CA LEU A 193 10.97 -4.66 -5.73
C LEU A 193 12.24 -4.59 -4.88
N ARG A 194 12.22 -5.13 -3.65
CA ARG A 194 13.42 -5.21 -2.80
C ARG A 194 14.50 -6.06 -3.45
N THR A 195 14.15 -7.23 -3.98
CA THR A 195 15.12 -8.10 -4.68
C THR A 195 15.72 -7.41 -5.90
N GLN A 196 14.92 -6.66 -6.68
CA GLN A 196 15.42 -5.89 -7.82
C GLN A 196 16.36 -4.75 -7.41
N LYS A 197 16.02 -3.99 -6.37
CA LYS A 197 16.89 -2.94 -5.83
C LYS A 197 18.23 -3.51 -5.35
N LEU A 198 18.20 -4.61 -4.61
CA LEU A 198 19.41 -5.30 -4.14
C LEU A 198 20.26 -5.82 -5.31
N ALA A 199 19.62 -6.37 -6.35
CA ALA A 199 20.31 -6.80 -7.55
C ALA A 199 20.96 -5.63 -8.31
N ALA A 200 20.24 -4.50 -8.46
CA ALA A 200 20.77 -3.30 -9.10
C ALA A 200 21.98 -2.73 -8.34
N HIS A 201 21.89 -2.64 -7.02
CA HIS A 201 23.00 -2.21 -6.17
C HIS A 201 24.22 -3.13 -6.31
N SER A 202 24.01 -4.45 -6.40
CA SER A 202 25.10 -5.40 -6.62
C SER A 202 25.78 -5.25 -8.00
N VAL A 203 25.03 -4.81 -9.02
CA VAL A 203 25.58 -4.51 -10.35
C VAL A 203 26.39 -3.22 -10.32
N GLU A 204 25.92 -2.18 -9.64
CA GLU A 204 26.67 -0.92 -9.48
C GLU A 204 28.01 -1.13 -8.77
N LEU A 205 28.02 -1.92 -7.69
CA LEU A 205 29.25 -2.29 -6.98
C LEU A 205 30.25 -3.02 -7.89
N ARG A 206 29.78 -4.00 -8.67
CA ARG A 206 30.64 -4.71 -9.64
C ARG A 206 31.17 -3.78 -10.73
N GLN A 207 30.36 -2.82 -11.18
CA GLN A 207 30.78 -1.86 -12.19
C GLN A 207 31.87 -0.92 -11.67
N GLN A 208 31.77 -0.50 -10.40
CA GLN A 208 32.82 0.27 -9.73
C GLN A 208 34.11 -0.54 -9.62
N GLU A 209 34.03 -1.81 -9.24
CA GLU A 209 35.19 -2.70 -9.14
C GLU A 209 35.88 -2.91 -10.49
N ILE A 210 35.11 -3.19 -11.55
CA ILE A 210 35.65 -3.31 -12.92
C ILE A 210 36.31 -2.01 -13.36
N THR A 211 35.70 -0.86 -13.05
CA THR A 211 36.25 0.45 -13.40
C THR A 211 37.56 0.72 -12.67
N ARG A 212 37.63 0.36 -11.38
CA ARG A 212 38.84 0.46 -10.58
C ARG A 212 39.96 -0.44 -11.12
N LEU A 213 39.67 -1.71 -11.40
CA LEU A 213 40.65 -2.65 -11.96
C LEU A 213 41.15 -2.19 -13.35
N LYS A 214 40.27 -1.61 -14.18
CA LYS A 214 40.68 -1.00 -15.45
C LYS A 214 41.62 0.18 -15.23
N GLN A 215 41.35 1.06 -14.27
CA GLN A 215 42.24 2.18 -13.94
C GLN A 215 43.61 1.69 -13.47
N GLU A 216 43.65 0.69 -12.60
CA GLU A 216 44.91 0.08 -12.12
C GLU A 216 45.71 -0.55 -13.27
N LEU A 217 45.06 -1.27 -14.17
CA LEU A 217 45.71 -1.86 -15.34
C LEU A 217 46.25 -0.78 -16.30
N HIS A 218 45.50 0.31 -16.51
CA HIS A 218 45.98 1.44 -17.30
C HIS A 218 47.19 2.12 -16.67
N ALA A 219 47.19 2.32 -15.35
CA ALA A 219 48.33 2.90 -14.62
C ALA A 219 49.58 2.01 -14.74
N MET A 220 49.44 0.69 -14.53
CA MET A 220 50.56 -0.26 -14.71
C MET A 220 51.11 -0.23 -16.13
N ARG A 221 50.25 -0.19 -17.14
CA ARG A 221 50.64 -0.17 -18.56
C ARG A 221 51.37 1.12 -18.93
N GLN A 222 50.93 2.25 -18.40
CA GLN A 222 51.61 3.53 -18.59
C GLN A 222 53.00 3.52 -17.94
N TRP A 223 53.11 3.01 -16.71
CA TRP A 223 54.39 2.86 -16.02
C TRP A 223 55.37 1.97 -16.81
N THR A 224 54.90 0.84 -17.34
CA THR A 224 55.77 -0.05 -18.16
C THR A 224 56.23 0.62 -19.44
N ASN A 225 55.33 1.31 -20.15
CA ASN A 225 55.69 2.06 -21.36
C ASN A 225 56.69 3.19 -21.07
N GLN A 226 56.55 3.88 -19.94
CA GLN A 226 57.47 4.94 -19.53
C GLN A 226 58.85 4.38 -19.20
N ASN A 227 58.92 3.27 -18.45
CA ASN A 227 60.19 2.59 -18.17
C ASN A 227 60.89 2.12 -19.45
N GLN A 228 60.15 1.56 -20.43
CA GLN A 228 60.75 1.17 -21.71
C GLN A 228 61.33 2.36 -22.49
N ARG A 229 60.73 3.55 -22.38
CA ARG A 229 61.27 4.77 -23.01
C ARG A 229 62.58 5.21 -22.36
N ILE A 230 62.63 5.21 -21.02
CA ILE A 230 63.83 5.59 -20.26
C ILE A 230 64.99 4.66 -20.60
N VAL A 231 64.76 3.34 -20.59
CA VAL A 231 65.80 2.36 -20.94
C VAL A 231 66.30 2.56 -22.38
N ARG A 232 65.41 2.84 -23.35
CA ARG A 232 65.83 3.13 -24.73
C ARG A 232 66.67 4.40 -24.84
N THR A 233 66.34 5.45 -24.09
CA THR A 233 67.13 6.70 -24.09
C THR A 233 68.49 6.53 -23.43
N GLU A 234 68.60 5.69 -22.39
CA GLU A 234 69.89 5.38 -21.74
C GLU A 234 70.80 4.56 -22.65
N VAL A 235 70.26 3.59 -23.39
CA VAL A 235 71.03 2.81 -24.36
C VAL A 235 71.51 3.70 -25.51
N ALA A 236 70.64 4.55 -26.06
CA ALA A 236 71.01 5.45 -27.16
C ALA A 236 71.99 6.57 -26.77
N ALA A 237 72.12 6.90 -25.48
CA ALA A 237 73.10 7.87 -24.99
C ALA A 237 74.49 7.26 -24.73
N LYS A 238 74.61 5.93 -24.79
CA LYS A 238 75.83 5.18 -24.51
C LYS A 238 76.56 4.71 -25.78
N ASP A 239 75.88 4.79 -26.92
CA ASP A 239 76.42 4.60 -28.28
C ASP A 239 76.86 5.94 -28.89
#